data_AF-A0A2D7K584-F1
#
_entry.id   AF-A0A2D7K584-F1
#
_cell.length_a   1.000
_cell.length_b   1.000
_cell.length_c   1.000
_cell.angle_alpha   90.00
_cell.angle_beta   90.00
_cell.angle_gamma   90.00
#
_symmetry.space_group_name_H-M   'P 1'
#
loop_
_entity.id
_entity.type
_entity.pdbx_description
1 polymer ?
#
loop_
_entity_poly.entity_id
_entity_poly.type
_entity_poly.pdbx_seq_one_letter_code
_entity_poly.pdbx_strand_id
1 'polypeptide(L)'
;MLNNKYLIVSISILAIYLLPYYYDIENSKFLIHDNLDSNIVWYKNLVESGELFNHNNGHIEISQCGMSRMVYPSDFNFLVITYFLFSAHISYCFLNILMHLIAFLGMYFLCIDYVIKGNKMHFICAYLSLVFSLVPFWPSGFLTISGQPLLIWSFLNLINKRNLIISWILIFLFPFCSSLFFGNIFLVVVGFFFTVFYFKKKSIIHWNIISAFLLITFLSIVIEHRIFDLYFLSKTTLNRSFGILNEGINFKGLAGISISQMLKGQYHFFGRIWPFIPLFVIFNFVYVKSKKIIVSILFIIFLSSTLTTAKDLNFVTNFLPFFKSFNPRFISVNTTLWYIIFALTFEKFETRPRLIKISSYLILVSLIISAFFNFYSEDFQDYDGIKNSFYHTYVKKNSDSHKSFNKFYQISDFKKIKSNIDSNSRVCCLGILPEIAQFNGLKTIGGYYPVRYQSKCNEFNYLMNRAEEFCGRKLYLTNDDIKRLKLKRLITKNVNYLITNKQIINNKLLFVGKSNKVWLYKLRSISKIH
;
A
#
# COMPACT_ATOMS: atom_id res chain seq x y z
N MET A 1 6.64 12.35 36.25
CA MET A 1 5.42 13.13 35.91
C MET A 1 5.53 13.89 34.58
N LEU A 2 6.58 14.68 34.30
CA LEU A 2 6.71 15.47 33.06
C LEU A 2 6.70 14.65 31.75
N ASN A 3 7.24 13.43 31.74
CA ASN A 3 7.23 12.55 30.56
C ASN A 3 5.83 12.18 30.08
N ASN A 4 4.88 12.00 31.01
CA ASN A 4 3.55 11.54 30.66
C ASN A 4 2.75 12.63 29.93
N LYS A 5 2.95 13.92 30.25
CA LYS A 5 2.16 15.00 29.65
C LYS A 5 2.36 15.09 28.14
N TYR A 6 3.60 15.07 27.65
CA TYR A 6 3.87 15.18 26.21
C TYR A 6 3.42 13.94 25.43
N LEU A 7 3.57 12.75 26.03
CA LEU A 7 3.02 11.53 25.45
C LEU A 7 1.49 11.60 25.36
N ILE A 8 0.82 12.03 26.43
CA ILE A 8 -0.65 12.21 26.43
C ILE A 8 -1.05 13.20 25.33
N VAL A 9 -0.41 14.36 25.22
CA VAL A 9 -0.71 15.34 24.16
C VAL A 9 -0.51 14.73 22.78
N SER A 10 0.61 14.05 22.53
CA SER A 10 0.86 13.40 21.25
C SER A 10 -0.18 12.33 20.92
N ILE A 11 -0.50 11.46 21.88
CA ILE A 11 -1.50 10.40 21.72
C ILE A 11 -2.89 11.01 21.48
N SER A 12 -3.25 12.09 22.16
CA SER A 12 -4.51 12.80 21.92
C SER A 12 -4.58 13.39 20.51
N ILE A 13 -3.51 14.02 20.01
CA ILE A 13 -3.47 14.53 18.63
C ILE A 13 -3.58 13.38 17.63
N LEU A 14 -2.89 12.26 17.87
CA LEU A 14 -3.00 11.06 17.03
C LEU A 14 -4.43 10.49 17.06
N ALA A 15 -5.06 10.43 18.22
CA ALA A 15 -6.44 9.98 18.35
C ALA A 15 -7.40 10.89 17.57
N ILE A 16 -7.19 12.21 17.57
CA ILE A 16 -7.97 13.15 16.76
C ILE A 16 -7.77 12.85 15.27
N TYR A 17 -6.52 12.66 14.81
CA TYR A 17 -6.23 12.30 13.42
C TYR A 17 -6.93 11.00 13.00
N LEU A 18 -7.04 10.04 13.92
CA LEU A 18 -7.66 8.74 13.69
C LEU A 18 -9.18 8.72 13.86
N LEU A 19 -9.84 9.84 14.20
CA LEU A 19 -11.30 9.92 14.34
C LEU A 19 -12.10 9.26 13.19
N PRO A 20 -11.70 9.37 11.91
CA PRO A 20 -12.44 8.72 10.82
C PRO A 20 -12.53 7.19 10.94
N TYR A 21 -11.62 6.57 11.69
CA TYR A 21 -11.54 5.12 11.79
C TYR A 21 -12.29 4.53 12.99
N TYR A 22 -12.70 5.33 13.98
CA TYR A 22 -13.40 4.80 15.16
C TYR A 22 -14.65 5.58 15.59
N TYR A 23 -14.81 6.85 15.20
CA TYR A 23 -15.95 7.68 15.61
C TYR A 23 -16.99 7.84 14.49
N ASP A 24 -16.58 8.32 13.32
CA ASP A 24 -17.48 8.57 12.18
C ASP A 24 -17.33 7.52 11.07
N ILE A 25 -17.24 6.25 11.48
CA ILE A 25 -16.85 5.13 10.63
C ILE A 25 -17.71 5.09 9.34
N GLU A 26 -19.03 5.24 9.45
CA GLU A 26 -19.97 5.11 8.32
C GLU A 26 -19.87 6.23 7.28
N ASN A 27 -19.58 7.46 7.70
CA ASN A 27 -19.53 8.62 6.80
C ASN A 27 -18.11 9.00 6.37
N SER A 28 -17.11 8.43 7.05
CA SER A 28 -15.70 8.68 6.78
C SER A 28 -15.34 8.31 5.35
N LYS A 29 -14.48 9.14 4.75
CA LYS A 29 -14.11 9.05 3.34
C LYS A 29 -12.70 8.51 3.21
N PHE A 30 -12.59 7.43 2.45
CA PHE A 30 -11.35 6.72 2.23
C PHE A 30 -10.97 6.79 0.76
N LEU A 31 -9.67 6.72 0.49
CA LEU A 31 -9.15 6.80 -0.87
C LEU A 31 -9.75 5.67 -1.72
N ILE A 32 -10.13 5.98 -2.96
CA ILE A 32 -10.66 4.99 -3.89
C ILE A 32 -9.52 4.20 -4.52
N HIS A 33 -8.59 4.93 -5.16
CA HIS A 33 -7.50 4.36 -5.96
C HIS A 33 -6.57 3.48 -5.12
N ASP A 34 -6.31 2.27 -5.61
CA ASP A 34 -5.45 1.27 -4.96
C ASP A 34 -5.84 1.03 -3.48
N ASN A 35 -7.14 1.11 -3.21
CA ASN A 35 -7.72 0.90 -1.90
C ASN A 35 -9.17 0.35 -2.00
N LEU A 36 -10.19 1.22 -2.07
CA LEU A 36 -11.59 0.77 -2.20
C LEU A 36 -11.86 0.05 -3.53
N ASP A 37 -11.20 0.48 -4.61
CA ASP A 37 -11.29 -0.16 -5.93
C ASP A 37 -10.33 -1.35 -6.10
N SER A 38 -9.72 -1.84 -5.02
CA SER A 38 -8.73 -2.92 -5.09
C SER A 38 -8.63 -3.77 -3.81
N ASN A 39 -7.63 -3.55 -2.96
CA ASN A 39 -7.19 -4.43 -1.89
C ASN A 39 -8.31 -4.81 -0.91
N ILE A 40 -9.17 -3.85 -0.54
CA ILE A 40 -10.28 -4.10 0.38
C ILE A 40 -11.22 -5.16 -0.20
N VAL A 41 -11.55 -5.00 -1.49
CA VAL A 41 -12.41 -5.94 -2.23
C VAL A 41 -11.70 -7.26 -2.43
N TRP A 42 -10.39 -7.27 -2.68
CA TRP A 42 -9.64 -8.50 -2.84
C TRP A 42 -9.66 -9.37 -1.58
N TYR A 43 -9.40 -8.78 -0.42
CA TYR A 43 -9.39 -9.51 0.84
C TYR A 43 -10.80 -10.00 1.20
N LYS A 44 -11.81 -9.15 1.02
CA LYS A 44 -13.21 -9.53 1.22
C LYS A 44 -13.64 -10.67 0.30
N ASN A 45 -13.38 -10.58 -1.00
CA ASN A 45 -13.76 -11.60 -1.97
C ASN A 45 -13.09 -12.94 -1.69
N LEU A 46 -11.82 -12.93 -1.23
CA LEU A 46 -11.09 -14.14 -0.87
C LEU A 46 -11.75 -14.86 0.33
N VAL A 47 -12.13 -14.10 1.35
CA VAL A 47 -12.77 -14.64 2.55
C VAL A 47 -14.17 -15.16 2.21
N GLU A 48 -14.98 -14.35 1.53
CA GLU A 48 -16.37 -14.71 1.21
C GLU A 48 -16.49 -15.80 0.15
N SER A 49 -15.46 -16.04 -0.66
CA SER A 49 -15.47 -17.18 -1.58
C SER A 49 -15.23 -18.51 -0.87
N GLY A 50 -14.81 -18.52 0.41
CA GLY A 50 -14.45 -19.74 1.14
C GLY A 50 -13.09 -20.33 0.72
N GLU A 51 -12.32 -19.62 -0.09
CA GLU A 51 -11.07 -20.13 -0.70
C GLU A 51 -9.82 -19.79 0.13
N LEU A 52 -9.97 -19.11 1.28
CA LEU A 52 -8.85 -18.63 2.09
C LEU A 52 -7.84 -19.73 2.42
N PHE A 53 -8.34 -20.85 2.95
CA PHE A 53 -7.54 -22.02 3.36
C PHE A 53 -7.41 -23.09 2.26
N ASN A 54 -7.92 -22.84 1.06
CA ASN A 54 -7.85 -23.81 -0.03
C ASN A 54 -6.47 -23.83 -0.71
N HIS A 55 -6.18 -24.92 -1.42
CA HIS A 55 -4.94 -25.09 -2.17
C HIS A 55 -4.80 -24.08 -3.32
N ASN A 56 -3.60 -24.03 -3.92
CA ASN A 56 -3.26 -23.09 -5.00
C ASN A 56 -4.18 -23.18 -6.23
N ASN A 57 -4.85 -24.32 -6.43
CA ASN A 57 -5.75 -24.55 -7.57
C ASN A 57 -7.18 -24.01 -7.34
N GLY A 58 -7.47 -23.45 -6.17
CA GLY A 58 -8.77 -22.84 -5.86
C GLY A 58 -9.13 -21.69 -6.81
N HIS A 59 -10.44 -21.47 -7.00
CA HIS A 59 -10.96 -20.46 -7.92
C HIS A 59 -11.93 -19.50 -7.21
N ILE A 60 -11.61 -18.22 -7.24
CA ILE A 60 -12.41 -17.15 -6.64
C ILE A 60 -13.37 -16.63 -7.72
N GLU A 61 -14.54 -17.25 -7.81
CA GLU A 61 -15.57 -16.95 -8.82
C GLU A 61 -16.06 -15.49 -8.79
N ILE A 62 -16.04 -14.86 -7.61
CA ILE A 62 -16.45 -13.46 -7.45
C ILE A 62 -15.57 -12.53 -8.32
N SER A 63 -14.28 -12.85 -8.42
CA SER A 63 -13.27 -12.01 -9.07
C SER A 63 -12.94 -12.53 -10.46
N GLN A 64 -13.31 -11.77 -11.50
CA GLN A 64 -13.03 -12.12 -12.90
C GLN A 64 -13.52 -13.55 -13.28
N CYS A 65 -14.64 -13.97 -12.71
CA CYS A 65 -15.28 -15.28 -12.95
C CYS A 65 -14.29 -16.45 -12.84
N GLY A 66 -13.57 -16.53 -11.72
CA GLY A 66 -12.66 -17.64 -11.43
C GLY A 66 -11.19 -17.24 -11.50
N MET A 67 -10.80 -16.26 -10.70
CA MET A 67 -9.39 -15.94 -10.50
C MET A 67 -8.73 -17.03 -9.65
N SER A 68 -7.49 -17.42 -9.97
CA SER A 68 -6.79 -18.41 -9.15
C SER A 68 -6.48 -17.87 -7.76
N ARG A 69 -6.61 -18.74 -6.77
CA ARG A 69 -6.21 -18.50 -5.39
C ARG A 69 -4.74 -18.10 -5.25
N MET A 70 -3.85 -18.49 -6.17
CA MET A 70 -2.42 -18.17 -6.14
C MET A 70 -2.11 -16.68 -6.19
N VAL A 71 -2.96 -15.86 -6.81
CA VAL A 71 -2.66 -14.42 -6.98
C VAL A 71 -3.06 -13.58 -5.76
N TYR A 72 -3.60 -14.22 -4.73
CA TYR A 72 -4.01 -13.59 -3.47
C TYR A 72 -3.02 -13.87 -2.36
N PRO A 73 -2.97 -13.03 -1.31
CA PRO A 73 -2.13 -13.31 -0.14
C PRO A 73 -2.47 -14.66 0.50
N SER A 74 -1.50 -15.24 1.20
CA SER A 74 -1.73 -16.47 1.96
C SER A 74 -2.64 -16.24 3.16
N ASP A 75 -3.11 -17.36 3.69
CA ASP A 75 -3.81 -17.52 4.95
C ASP A 75 -2.98 -17.12 6.18
N PHE A 76 -1.64 -17.02 6.07
CA PHE A 76 -0.79 -16.48 7.13
C PHE A 76 -0.81 -14.95 7.20
N ASN A 77 -1.27 -14.26 6.16
CA ASN A 77 -1.20 -12.80 6.11
C ASN A 77 -2.16 -12.17 7.13
N PHE A 78 -1.61 -11.41 8.09
CA PHE A 78 -2.38 -10.83 9.18
C PHE A 78 -3.50 -9.91 8.70
N LEU A 79 -3.29 -9.16 7.60
CA LEU A 79 -4.34 -8.30 7.05
C LEU A 79 -5.53 -9.16 6.62
N VAL A 80 -5.30 -10.25 5.89
CA VAL A 80 -6.39 -11.13 5.43
C VAL A 80 -7.09 -11.81 6.60
N ILE A 81 -6.35 -12.25 7.62
CA ILE A 81 -6.93 -12.83 8.84
C ILE A 81 -7.91 -11.86 9.50
N THR A 82 -7.61 -10.55 9.56
CA THR A 82 -8.57 -9.58 10.12
C THR A 82 -9.86 -9.46 9.29
N TYR A 83 -9.82 -9.68 7.98
CA TYR A 83 -11.01 -9.72 7.11
C TYR A 83 -11.79 -11.03 7.23
N PHE A 84 -11.15 -12.09 7.71
CA PHE A 84 -11.82 -13.33 8.08
C PHE A 84 -12.59 -13.18 9.40
N LEU A 85 -12.02 -12.45 10.36
CA LEU A 85 -12.60 -12.27 11.70
C LEU A 85 -13.66 -11.16 11.77
N PHE A 86 -13.54 -10.11 10.96
CA PHE A 86 -14.42 -8.95 11.01
C PHE A 86 -14.94 -8.55 9.63
N SER A 87 -15.96 -7.68 9.59
CA SER A 87 -16.43 -7.11 8.33
C SER A 87 -15.35 -6.26 7.67
N ALA A 88 -15.33 -6.20 6.33
CA ALA A 88 -14.31 -5.48 5.58
C ALA A 88 -14.09 -4.03 6.04
N HIS A 89 -15.16 -3.35 6.47
CA HIS A 89 -15.07 -2.00 7.00
C HIS A 89 -14.37 -1.93 8.36
N ILE A 90 -14.77 -2.81 9.30
CA ILE A 90 -14.16 -2.89 10.64
C ILE A 90 -12.69 -3.31 10.54
N SER A 91 -12.37 -4.32 9.73
CA SER A 91 -10.99 -4.76 9.49
C SER A 91 -10.13 -3.62 8.95
N TYR A 92 -10.65 -2.88 7.96
CA TYR A 92 -9.94 -1.72 7.40
C TYR A 92 -9.65 -0.65 8.45
N CYS A 93 -10.65 -0.26 9.25
CA CYS A 93 -10.49 0.73 10.30
C CYS A 93 -9.51 0.27 11.40
N PHE A 94 -9.67 -0.97 11.87
CA PHE A 94 -8.79 -1.57 12.88
C PHE A 94 -7.32 -1.59 12.42
N LEU A 95 -7.06 -2.06 11.19
CA LEU A 95 -5.71 -2.11 10.65
C LEU A 95 -5.08 -0.72 10.54
N ASN A 96 -5.85 0.30 10.14
CA ASN A 96 -5.33 1.68 10.08
C ASN A 96 -4.98 2.21 11.47
N ILE A 97 -5.84 2.01 12.47
CA ILE A 97 -5.53 2.44 13.85
C ILE A 97 -4.26 1.75 14.34
N LEU A 98 -4.19 0.41 14.20
CA LEU A 98 -3.06 -0.38 14.65
C LEU A 98 -1.75 0.02 13.97
N MET A 99 -1.79 0.27 12.65
CA MET A 99 -0.65 0.72 11.85
C MET A 99 -0.05 2.02 12.39
N HIS A 100 -0.90 3.01 12.67
CA HIS A 100 -0.47 4.32 13.17
C HIS A 100 0.02 4.25 14.63
N LEU A 101 -0.59 3.41 15.47
CA LEU A 101 -0.11 3.18 16.84
C LEU A 101 1.26 2.50 16.87
N ILE A 102 1.49 1.49 16.04
CA ILE A 102 2.79 0.82 15.93
C ILE A 102 3.84 1.77 15.38
N ALA A 103 3.49 2.64 14.41
CA ALA A 103 4.39 3.70 13.93
C ALA A 103 4.82 4.64 15.07
N PHE A 104 3.88 5.07 15.90
CA PHE A 104 4.15 5.92 17.05
C PHE A 104 5.09 5.23 18.04
N LEU A 105 4.73 4.02 18.49
CA LEU A 105 5.52 3.27 19.47
C LEU A 105 6.91 2.92 18.96
N GLY A 106 7.01 2.46 17.71
CA GLY A 106 8.28 2.10 17.08
C GLY A 106 9.22 3.28 16.99
N MET A 107 8.73 4.44 16.54
CA MET A 107 9.55 5.65 16.45
C MET A 107 9.93 6.17 17.85
N TYR A 108 9.02 6.05 18.83
CA TYR A 108 9.26 6.50 20.20
C TYR A 108 10.38 5.70 20.85
N PHE A 109 10.30 4.37 20.80
CA PHE A 109 11.32 3.47 21.35
C PHE A 109 12.66 3.62 20.62
N LEU A 110 12.64 3.72 19.29
CA LEU A 110 13.86 3.98 18.52
C LEU A 110 14.53 5.29 18.96
N CYS A 111 13.75 6.37 19.10
CA CYS A 111 14.28 7.68 19.45
C CYS A 111 14.85 7.71 20.87
N ILE A 112 14.09 7.23 21.85
CA ILE A 112 14.46 7.33 23.28
C ILE A 112 15.67 6.45 23.64
N ASP A 113 15.79 5.26 23.03
CA ASP A 113 16.85 4.31 23.40
C ASP A 113 18.14 4.51 22.60
N TYR A 114 18.04 4.96 21.33
CA TYR A 114 19.16 4.90 20.40
C TYR A 114 19.51 6.20 19.68
N VAL A 115 18.55 7.10 19.43
CA VAL A 115 18.80 8.30 18.62
C VAL A 115 19.07 9.54 19.47
N ILE A 116 18.19 9.83 20.43
CA ILE A 116 18.24 11.05 21.24
C ILE A 116 18.69 10.70 22.66
N LYS A 117 19.88 11.18 23.04
CA LYS A 117 20.44 10.96 24.38
C LYS A 117 20.02 12.07 25.35
N GLY A 118 19.43 11.70 26.48
CA GLY A 118 19.17 12.58 27.63
C GLY A 118 17.70 12.63 28.07
N ASN A 119 17.46 12.47 29.38
CA ASN A 119 16.11 12.32 29.94
C ASN A 119 15.19 13.55 29.74
N LYS A 120 15.75 14.75 29.52
CA LYS A 120 14.99 15.99 29.30
C LYS A 120 14.41 16.11 27.88
N MET A 121 14.80 15.22 26.97
CA MET A 121 14.44 15.29 25.55
C MET A 121 13.28 14.36 25.15
N HIS A 122 12.61 13.74 26.13
CA HIS A 122 11.52 12.79 25.87
C HIS A 122 10.33 13.45 25.17
N PHE A 123 10.10 14.75 25.36
CA PHE A 123 9.08 15.48 24.61
C PHE A 123 9.37 15.48 23.10
N ILE A 124 10.63 15.66 22.69
CA ILE A 124 11.02 15.63 21.27
C ILE A 124 10.78 14.23 20.71
N CYS A 125 11.13 13.18 21.45
CA CYS A 125 10.82 11.81 21.05
C CYS A 125 9.31 11.63 20.83
N ALA A 126 8.46 12.13 21.73
CA ALA A 126 7.01 12.05 21.60
C ALA A 126 6.46 12.83 20.38
N TYR A 127 7.00 14.02 20.09
CA TYR A 127 6.58 14.80 18.91
C TYR A 127 7.10 14.20 17.59
N LEU A 128 8.34 13.71 17.54
CA LEU A 128 8.87 13.02 16.36
C LEU A 128 8.07 11.76 16.05
N SER A 129 7.70 11.02 17.09
CA SER A 129 6.84 9.84 16.98
C SER A 129 5.46 10.19 16.50
N LEU A 130 4.88 11.29 17.00
CA LEU A 130 3.62 11.83 16.50
C LEU A 130 3.72 12.12 15.00
N VAL A 131 4.68 12.94 14.56
CA VAL A 131 4.78 13.33 13.15
C VAL A 131 4.97 12.10 12.25
N PHE A 132 5.82 11.14 12.64
CA PHE A 132 5.97 9.90 11.89
C PHE A 132 4.67 9.09 11.84
N SER A 133 3.96 8.99 12.97
CA SER A 133 2.66 8.32 13.02
C SER A 133 1.56 9.04 12.25
N LEU A 134 1.75 10.30 11.82
CA LEU A 134 0.78 11.04 10.99
C LEU A 134 1.10 10.96 9.49
N VAL A 135 2.13 10.19 9.10
CA VAL A 135 2.40 9.87 7.69
C VAL A 135 1.19 9.13 7.11
N PRO A 136 0.72 9.49 5.90
CA PRO A 136 -0.43 8.84 5.25
C PRO A 136 -0.02 7.50 4.65
N PHE A 137 0.28 6.52 5.51
CA PHE A 137 0.74 5.19 5.12
C PHE A 137 -0.28 4.49 4.20
N TRP A 138 0.22 3.63 3.31
CA TRP A 138 -0.65 2.80 2.48
C TRP A 138 -1.22 1.63 3.30
N PRO A 139 -2.56 1.53 3.49
CA PRO A 139 -3.14 0.52 4.38
C PRO A 139 -2.76 -0.91 4.02
N SER A 140 -2.74 -1.25 2.73
CA SER A 140 -2.40 -2.60 2.24
C SER A 140 -0.92 -2.94 2.43
N GLY A 141 -0.06 -1.94 2.64
CA GLY A 141 1.34 -2.13 3.02
C GLY A 141 1.51 -2.38 4.52
N PHE A 142 0.53 -2.05 5.35
CA PHE A 142 0.52 -2.19 6.81
C PHE A 142 1.87 -1.87 7.46
N LEU A 143 2.56 -2.82 8.09
CA LEU A 143 3.83 -2.60 8.80
C LEU A 143 5.06 -2.50 7.91
N THR A 144 4.92 -2.66 6.59
CA THR A 144 6.04 -2.60 5.64
C THR A 144 6.85 -1.29 5.75
N ILE A 145 6.20 -0.17 6.06
CA ILE A 145 6.85 1.13 6.31
C ILE A 145 6.67 1.54 7.78
N SER A 146 5.42 1.56 8.23
CA SER A 146 5.04 2.06 9.57
C SER A 146 5.72 1.29 10.71
N GLY A 147 5.99 -0.01 10.53
CA GLY A 147 6.64 -0.85 11.53
C GLY A 147 8.17 -0.86 11.47
N GLN A 148 8.78 -0.26 10.45
CA GLN A 148 10.24 -0.28 10.29
C GLN A 148 11.00 0.34 11.48
N PRO A 149 10.57 1.44 12.12
CA PRO A 149 11.27 1.95 13.29
C PRO A 149 11.33 0.94 14.44
N LEU A 150 10.23 0.21 14.68
CA LEU A 150 10.16 -0.83 15.71
C LEU A 150 11.06 -2.03 15.35
N LEU A 151 11.14 -2.36 14.06
CA LEU A 151 12.04 -3.39 13.58
C LEU A 151 13.51 -2.99 13.76
N ILE A 152 13.88 -1.77 13.36
CA ILE A 152 15.24 -1.22 13.57
C ILE A 152 15.59 -1.21 15.05
N TRP A 153 14.66 -0.77 15.92
CA TRP A 153 14.82 -0.83 17.36
C TRP A 153 15.12 -2.26 17.85
N SER A 154 14.42 -3.26 17.33
CA SER A 154 14.65 -4.68 17.64
C SER A 154 16.05 -5.15 17.20
N PHE A 155 16.52 -4.77 16.01
CA PHE A 155 17.88 -5.07 15.55
C PHE A 155 18.95 -4.40 16.41
N LEU A 156 18.74 -3.14 16.79
CA LEU A 156 19.65 -2.41 17.69
C LEU A 156 19.70 -3.05 19.09
N ASN A 157 18.56 -3.53 19.59
CA ASN A 157 18.49 -4.32 20.82
C ASN A 157 19.32 -5.60 20.74
N LEU A 158 19.27 -6.34 19.62
CA LEU A 158 20.10 -7.53 19.41
C LEU A 158 21.60 -7.19 19.39
N ILE A 159 21.99 -6.06 18.76
CA ILE A 159 23.38 -5.57 18.75
C ILE A 159 23.85 -5.25 20.17
N ASN A 160 23.02 -4.56 20.95
CA ASN A 160 23.38 -4.06 22.27
C ASN A 160 23.03 -5.02 23.41
N LYS A 161 22.54 -6.24 23.09
CA LYS A 161 22.10 -7.27 24.04
C LYS A 161 21.05 -6.78 25.06
N ARG A 162 20.07 -5.99 24.59
CA ARG A 162 18.95 -5.47 25.40
C ARG A 162 17.63 -6.02 24.89
N ASN A 163 16.63 -6.16 25.77
CA ASN A 163 15.25 -6.54 25.41
C ASN A 163 15.16 -7.70 24.39
N LEU A 164 16.00 -8.72 24.54
CA LEU A 164 16.25 -9.73 23.50
C LEU A 164 14.98 -10.52 23.16
N ILE A 165 14.24 -10.94 24.17
CA ILE A 165 13.01 -11.75 24.01
C ILE A 165 11.98 -10.97 23.19
N ILE A 166 11.68 -9.73 23.61
CA ILE A 166 10.74 -8.85 22.89
C ILE A 166 11.21 -8.62 21.45
N SER A 167 12.51 -8.39 21.26
CA SER A 167 13.07 -8.13 19.93
C SER A 167 12.92 -9.34 19.01
N TRP A 168 13.17 -10.56 19.49
CA TRP A 168 12.95 -11.78 18.72
C TRP A 168 11.48 -12.03 18.38
N ILE A 169 10.57 -11.78 19.32
CA ILE A 169 9.12 -11.88 19.08
C ILE A 169 8.71 -10.91 17.97
N LEU A 170 9.15 -9.65 18.04
CA LEU A 170 8.83 -8.64 17.03
C LEU A 170 9.40 -9.01 15.65
N ILE A 171 10.64 -9.49 15.60
CA ILE A 171 11.29 -9.97 14.36
C ILE A 171 10.53 -11.16 13.77
N PHE A 172 10.05 -12.09 14.59
CA PHE A 172 9.26 -13.24 14.16
C PHE A 172 7.87 -12.82 13.63
N LEU A 173 7.19 -11.89 14.31
CA LEU A 173 5.84 -11.45 13.93
C LEU A 173 5.83 -10.49 12.74
N PHE A 174 6.90 -9.73 12.51
CA PHE A 174 6.94 -8.69 11.49
C PHE A 174 6.56 -9.19 10.08
N PRO A 175 7.08 -10.33 9.57
CA PRO A 175 6.71 -10.89 8.27
C PRO A 175 5.21 -11.21 8.08
N PHE A 176 4.46 -11.48 9.16
CA PHE A 176 3.01 -11.72 9.07
C PHE A 176 2.23 -10.43 8.78
N CYS A 177 2.84 -9.29 9.08
CA CYS A 177 2.23 -7.95 9.06
C CYS A 177 2.86 -7.01 8.01
N SER A 178 3.78 -7.51 7.19
CA SER A 178 4.54 -6.73 6.22
C SER A 178 4.65 -7.52 4.92
N SER A 179 5.08 -6.85 3.85
CA SER A 179 5.23 -7.52 2.57
C SER A 179 6.68 -7.75 2.16
N LEU A 180 6.94 -8.98 1.70
CA LEU A 180 8.21 -9.40 1.12
C LEU A 180 8.57 -8.49 -0.07
N PHE A 181 7.66 -8.39 -1.04
CA PHE A 181 7.93 -7.69 -2.30
C PHE A 181 7.86 -6.17 -2.20
N PHE A 182 7.10 -5.61 -1.25
CA PHE A 182 7.01 -4.16 -1.08
C PHE A 182 8.08 -3.58 -0.15
N GLY A 183 8.72 -4.36 0.73
CA GLY A 183 9.77 -3.81 1.60
C GLY A 183 10.78 -4.79 2.18
N ASN A 184 10.38 -5.99 2.62
CA ASN A 184 11.28 -6.82 3.46
C ASN A 184 12.53 -7.28 2.70
N ILE A 185 12.43 -7.61 1.40
CA ILE A 185 13.60 -7.97 0.57
C ILE A 185 14.66 -6.87 0.67
N PHE A 186 14.25 -5.61 0.54
CA PHE A 186 15.16 -4.48 0.48
C PHE A 186 15.73 -4.13 1.84
N LEU A 187 14.92 -4.25 2.90
CA LEU A 187 15.40 -4.09 4.27
C LEU A 187 16.45 -5.15 4.62
N VAL A 188 16.22 -6.41 4.23
CA VAL A 188 17.20 -7.49 4.41
C VAL A 188 18.46 -7.20 3.61
N VAL A 189 18.37 -6.87 2.33
CA VAL A 189 19.53 -6.63 1.48
C VAL A 189 20.36 -5.46 2.01
N VAL A 190 19.74 -4.30 2.23
CA VAL A 190 20.44 -3.10 2.72
C VAL A 190 20.98 -3.33 4.13
N GLY A 191 20.19 -3.93 5.01
CA GLY A 191 20.56 -4.22 6.39
C GLY A 191 21.68 -5.24 6.52
N PHE A 192 21.67 -6.29 5.70
CA PHE A 192 22.70 -7.32 5.67
C PHE A 192 24.03 -6.75 5.17
N PHE A 193 24.04 -6.04 4.05
CA PHE A 193 25.27 -5.40 3.56
C PHE A 193 25.82 -4.39 4.57
N PHE A 194 24.96 -3.53 5.13
CA PHE A 194 25.38 -2.60 6.18
C PHE A 194 26.03 -3.32 7.37
N THR A 195 25.42 -4.42 7.83
CA THR A 195 25.92 -5.25 8.92
C THR A 195 27.29 -5.83 8.59
N VAL A 196 27.45 -6.47 7.43
CA VAL A 196 28.72 -7.05 6.99
C VAL A 196 29.82 -5.99 6.91
N PHE A 197 29.58 -4.84 6.29
CA PHE A 197 30.58 -3.78 6.17
C PHE A 197 30.92 -3.13 7.52
N TYR A 198 29.92 -2.86 8.36
CA TYR A 198 30.13 -2.25 9.67
C TYR A 198 30.95 -3.17 10.59
N PHE A 199 30.65 -4.47 10.58
CA PHE A 199 31.25 -5.43 11.49
C PHE A 199 32.57 -6.01 11.00
N LYS A 200 32.78 -6.12 9.67
CA LYS A 200 34.10 -6.45 9.11
C LYS A 200 35.16 -5.42 9.53
N LYS A 201 34.78 -4.14 9.66
CA LYS A 201 35.68 -3.09 10.17
C LYS A 201 36.03 -3.23 11.65
N LYS A 202 35.23 -4.00 12.42
CA LYS A 202 35.42 -4.23 13.86
C LYS A 202 35.89 -5.65 14.20
N SER A 203 36.07 -6.53 13.22
CA SER A 203 36.43 -7.95 13.42
C SER A 203 35.52 -8.73 14.38
N ILE A 204 34.23 -8.36 14.47
CA ILE A 204 33.27 -9.00 15.38
C ILE A 204 32.09 -9.53 14.56
N ILE A 205 31.76 -10.81 14.68
CA ILE A 205 30.55 -11.38 14.05
C ILE A 205 29.41 -11.38 15.07
N HIS A 206 28.29 -10.73 14.73
CA HIS A 206 27.07 -10.73 15.56
C HIS A 206 26.07 -11.76 15.03
N TRP A 207 26.18 -13.01 15.51
CA TRP A 207 25.30 -14.10 15.10
C TRP A 207 23.81 -13.78 15.27
N ASN A 208 23.42 -13.09 16.34
CA ASN A 208 22.02 -12.67 16.55
C ASN A 208 21.46 -11.87 15.37
N ILE A 209 22.26 -10.99 14.76
CA ILE A 209 21.81 -10.15 13.64
C ILE A 209 21.67 -10.99 12.37
N ILE A 210 22.65 -11.85 12.12
CA ILE A 210 22.63 -12.76 10.97
C ILE A 210 21.40 -13.67 11.07
N SER A 211 21.19 -14.29 12.23
CA SER A 211 20.01 -15.10 12.52
C SER A 211 18.71 -14.33 12.38
N ALA A 212 18.66 -13.05 12.77
CA ALA A 212 17.46 -12.22 12.61
C ALA A 212 17.14 -11.91 11.13
N PHE A 213 18.16 -11.61 10.32
CA PHE A 213 17.97 -11.44 8.88
C PHE A 213 17.52 -12.74 8.21
N LEU A 214 18.17 -13.86 8.52
CA LEU A 214 17.78 -15.18 8.01
C LEU A 214 16.34 -15.53 8.39
N LEU A 215 15.95 -15.28 9.64
CA LEU A 215 14.60 -15.55 10.13
C LEU A 215 13.55 -14.72 9.38
N ILE A 216 13.75 -13.40 9.26
CA ILE A 216 12.82 -12.52 8.54
C ILE A 216 12.70 -12.92 7.08
N THR A 217 13.82 -13.23 6.41
CA THR A 217 13.81 -13.68 5.02
C THR A 217 13.04 -14.98 4.86
N PHE A 218 13.37 -15.98 5.68
CA PHE A 218 12.73 -17.28 5.65
C PHE A 218 11.22 -17.16 5.87
N LEU A 219 10.80 -16.48 6.95
CA LEU A 219 9.39 -16.29 7.25
C LEU A 219 8.66 -15.47 6.19
N SER A 220 9.30 -14.43 5.63
CA SER A 220 8.68 -13.63 4.56
C SER A 220 8.42 -14.48 3.30
N ILE A 221 9.32 -15.43 2.97
CA ILE A 221 9.12 -16.38 1.86
C ILE A 221 8.00 -17.37 2.19
N VAL A 222 8.00 -17.94 3.40
CA VAL A 222 6.96 -18.91 3.82
C VAL A 222 5.57 -18.27 3.84
N ILE A 223 5.46 -17.05 4.36
CA ILE A 223 4.19 -16.33 4.46
C ILE A 223 3.73 -15.91 3.06
N GLU A 224 4.60 -15.36 2.22
CA GLU A 224 4.22 -14.97 0.84
C GLU A 224 4.47 -16.08 -0.20
N HIS A 225 4.47 -17.35 0.21
CA HIS A 225 4.84 -18.49 -0.65
C HIS A 225 4.08 -18.52 -1.98
N ARG A 226 2.80 -18.10 -2.02
CA ARG A 226 2.00 -18.10 -3.26
C ARG A 226 2.51 -17.08 -4.28
N ILE A 227 2.84 -15.87 -3.84
CA ILE A 227 3.40 -14.82 -4.72
C ILE A 227 4.85 -15.18 -5.06
N PHE A 228 5.60 -15.73 -4.12
CA PHE A 228 6.95 -16.24 -4.36
C PHE A 228 6.96 -17.32 -5.46
N ASP A 229 6.08 -18.32 -5.35
CA ASP A 229 5.88 -19.36 -6.35
C ASP A 229 5.50 -18.73 -7.72
N LEU A 230 4.52 -17.84 -7.73
CA LEU A 230 4.07 -17.16 -8.95
C LEU A 230 5.19 -16.45 -9.72
N TYR A 231 6.12 -15.79 -9.02
CA TYR A 231 7.21 -15.03 -9.64
C TYR A 231 8.48 -15.85 -9.94
N PHE A 232 8.79 -16.87 -9.14
CA PHE A 232 10.09 -17.54 -9.19
C PHE A 232 10.05 -19.01 -9.60
N LEU A 233 8.95 -19.72 -9.35
CA LEU A 233 8.85 -21.17 -9.57
C LEU A 233 7.86 -21.51 -10.68
N SER A 234 6.74 -20.81 -10.75
CA SER A 234 5.71 -21.03 -11.76
C SER A 234 6.20 -20.61 -13.15
N LYS A 235 6.03 -21.48 -14.15
CA LYS A 235 6.31 -21.18 -15.57
C LYS A 235 5.16 -20.41 -16.24
N THR A 236 4.26 -19.83 -15.46
CA THR A 236 3.04 -19.22 -15.98
C THR A 236 3.31 -17.82 -16.52
N THR A 237 2.68 -17.49 -17.66
CA THR A 237 2.77 -16.15 -18.23
C THR A 237 1.85 -15.20 -17.48
N LEU A 238 2.45 -14.16 -16.89
CA LEU A 238 1.73 -13.11 -16.17
C LEU A 238 1.42 -11.94 -17.10
N ASN A 239 0.30 -11.29 -16.86
CA ASN A 239 -0.10 -10.08 -17.59
C ASN A 239 0.94 -8.95 -17.52
N ARG A 240 1.75 -8.91 -16.45
CA ARG A 240 2.82 -7.91 -16.28
C ARG A 240 3.97 -8.07 -17.27
N SER A 241 4.17 -9.27 -17.80
CA SER A 241 5.26 -9.54 -18.75
C SER A 241 5.01 -8.93 -20.14
N PHE A 242 3.76 -8.57 -20.44
CA PHE A 242 3.33 -7.96 -21.70
C PHE A 242 3.15 -6.43 -21.61
N GLY A 243 3.51 -5.81 -20.47
CA GLY A 243 3.40 -4.37 -20.27
C GLY A 243 4.13 -3.55 -21.33
N ILE A 244 3.55 -2.42 -21.73
CA ILE A 244 4.17 -1.46 -22.67
C ILE A 244 5.56 -1.10 -22.14
N LEU A 245 6.58 -1.31 -22.97
CA LEU A 245 7.92 -0.77 -22.75
C LEU A 245 7.77 0.76 -22.77
N ASN A 246 7.84 1.39 -21.59
CA ASN A 246 8.05 2.83 -21.56
C ASN A 246 9.35 3.13 -22.32
N GLU A 247 9.40 4.27 -23.01
CA GLU A 247 10.68 4.79 -23.50
C GLU A 247 11.64 4.84 -22.31
N GLY A 248 12.69 4.00 -22.37
CA GLY A 248 13.64 3.90 -21.28
C GLY A 248 14.27 5.26 -20.99
N ILE A 249 14.53 5.52 -19.71
CA ILE A 249 15.17 6.77 -19.31
C ILE A 249 16.66 6.74 -19.63
N ASN A 250 17.28 7.91 -19.76
CA ASN A 250 18.74 8.05 -19.79
C ASN A 250 19.30 8.29 -18.38
N PHE A 251 20.63 8.38 -18.24
CA PHE A 251 21.28 8.61 -16.94
C PHE A 251 20.92 9.96 -16.29
N LYS A 252 20.60 11.00 -17.07
CA LYS A 252 20.11 12.28 -16.52
C LYS A 252 18.72 12.10 -15.93
N GLY A 253 17.83 11.40 -16.63
CA GLY A 253 16.50 11.02 -16.15
C GLY A 253 16.57 10.16 -14.89
N LEU A 254 17.49 9.19 -14.84
CA LEU A 254 17.75 8.38 -13.65
C LEU A 254 18.09 9.25 -12.44
N ALA A 255 19.06 10.16 -12.58
CA ALA A 255 19.47 11.05 -11.50
C ALA A 255 18.32 11.98 -11.07
N GLY A 256 17.62 12.61 -12.01
CA GLY A 256 16.50 13.51 -11.73
C GLY A 256 15.34 12.82 -11.01
N ILE A 257 14.91 11.65 -11.50
CA ILE A 257 13.85 10.87 -10.87
C ILE A 257 14.28 10.38 -9.49
N SER A 258 15.54 9.94 -9.33
CA SER A 258 16.05 9.44 -8.04
C SER A 258 16.09 10.54 -6.98
N ILE A 259 16.48 11.76 -7.35
CA ILE A 259 16.46 12.93 -6.46
C ILE A 259 15.01 13.31 -6.12
N SER A 260 14.11 13.34 -7.11
CA SER A 260 12.69 13.65 -6.89
C SER A 260 12.04 12.63 -5.95
N GLN A 261 12.27 11.34 -6.19
CA GLN A 261 11.81 10.24 -5.33
C GLN A 261 12.39 10.31 -3.92
N MET A 262 13.68 10.66 -3.78
CA MET A 262 14.31 10.84 -2.48
C MET A 262 13.60 11.93 -1.65
N LEU A 263 13.15 13.02 -2.27
CA LEU A 263 12.59 14.18 -1.58
C LEU A 263 11.06 14.10 -1.42
N LYS A 264 10.33 13.86 -2.51
CA LYS A 264 8.87 13.81 -2.56
C LYS A 264 8.29 12.42 -2.25
N GLY A 265 9.09 11.36 -2.37
CA GLY A 265 8.62 9.97 -2.19
C GLY A 265 7.80 9.47 -3.39
N GLN A 266 7.42 8.19 -3.33
CA GLN A 266 6.54 7.54 -4.31
C GLN A 266 5.15 7.34 -3.70
N TYR A 267 4.08 7.36 -4.49
CA TYR A 267 2.70 7.18 -4.06
C TYR A 267 2.38 6.17 -2.92
N HIS A 268 3.01 4.98 -2.87
CA HIS A 268 2.81 4.02 -1.77
C HIS A 268 3.79 4.19 -0.60
N PHE A 269 4.89 4.91 -0.83
CA PHE A 269 5.99 5.16 0.09
C PHE A 269 6.14 6.66 0.41
N PHE A 270 5.04 7.40 0.34
CA PHE A 270 5.02 8.84 0.55
C PHE A 270 5.24 9.16 2.03
N GLY A 271 6.32 9.88 2.35
CA GLY A 271 6.73 10.15 3.73
C GLY A 271 6.39 11.54 4.27
N ARG A 272 5.81 12.43 3.44
CA ARG A 272 5.58 13.85 3.80
C ARG A 272 6.85 14.54 4.33
N ILE A 273 7.95 14.34 3.62
CA ILE A 273 9.29 14.82 4.00
C ILE A 273 9.53 16.23 3.41
N TRP A 274 9.18 16.40 2.14
CA TRP A 274 9.34 17.65 1.41
C TRP A 274 8.30 18.72 1.84
N PRO A 275 8.69 20.01 1.92
CA PRO A 275 10.06 20.55 1.92
C PRO A 275 10.69 20.62 3.33
N PHE A 276 9.88 20.42 4.37
CA PHE A 276 10.22 20.79 5.74
C PHE A 276 11.42 20.04 6.32
N ILE A 277 11.46 18.71 6.20
CA ILE A 277 12.53 17.90 6.80
C ILE A 277 13.89 18.18 6.12
N PRO A 278 14.04 18.12 4.78
CA PRO A 278 15.32 18.37 4.13
C PRO A 278 15.88 19.77 4.44
N LEU A 279 15.03 20.81 4.39
CA LEU A 279 15.43 22.18 4.75
C LEU A 279 15.90 22.25 6.20
N PHE A 280 15.15 21.63 7.12
CA PHE A 280 15.53 21.60 8.53
C PHE A 280 16.87 20.89 8.76
N VAL A 281 17.11 19.79 8.05
CA VAL A 281 18.38 19.06 8.09
C VAL A 281 19.53 19.94 7.62
N ILE A 282 19.38 20.65 6.50
CA ILE A 282 20.40 21.56 5.96
C ILE A 282 20.72 22.67 6.98
N PHE A 283 19.70 23.38 7.50
CA PHE A 283 19.92 24.48 8.44
C PHE A 283 20.51 24.04 9.78
N ASN A 284 20.19 22.84 10.25
CA ASN A 284 20.68 22.33 11.53
C ASN A 284 21.96 21.50 11.41
N PHE A 285 22.43 21.21 10.20
CA PHE A 285 23.56 20.30 9.97
C PHE A 285 24.82 20.71 10.73
N VAL A 286 25.07 22.02 10.86
CA VAL A 286 26.24 22.57 11.56
C VAL A 286 26.30 22.12 13.03
N TYR A 287 25.14 21.97 13.68
CA TYR A 287 25.01 21.67 15.12
C TYR A 287 25.01 20.18 15.46
N VAL A 288 24.95 19.29 14.45
CA VAL A 288 24.90 17.84 14.66
C VAL A 288 26.31 17.28 14.83
N LYS A 289 26.55 16.40 15.82
CA LYS A 289 27.85 15.69 15.91
C LYS A 289 27.91 14.50 14.95
N SER A 290 26.78 13.82 14.79
CA SER A 290 26.60 12.62 13.97
C SER A 290 26.60 12.87 12.44
N LYS A 291 27.36 13.86 11.94
CA LYS A 291 27.39 14.28 10.51
C LYS A 291 27.68 13.11 9.56
N LYS A 292 28.68 12.28 9.90
CA LYS A 292 29.05 11.10 9.10
C LYS A 292 27.89 10.13 8.97
N ILE A 293 27.14 9.89 10.04
CA ILE A 293 25.96 9.01 10.04
C ILE A 293 24.87 9.60 9.15
N ILE A 294 24.57 10.89 9.27
CA ILE A 294 23.58 11.56 8.42
C ILE A 294 23.96 11.43 6.94
N VAL A 295 25.21 11.73 6.57
CA VAL A 295 25.69 11.62 5.19
C VAL A 295 25.61 10.17 4.68
N SER A 296 25.95 9.19 5.51
CA SER A 296 25.80 7.78 5.14
C SER A 296 24.34 7.39 4.93
N ILE A 297 23.42 7.85 5.78
CA ILE A 297 21.99 7.57 5.60
C ILE A 297 21.45 8.27 4.35
N LEU A 298 21.83 9.54 4.09
CA LEU A 298 21.46 10.24 2.86
C LEU A 298 21.97 9.51 1.61
N PHE A 299 23.19 8.97 1.65
CA PHE A 299 23.71 8.14 0.57
C PHE A 299 22.88 6.86 0.39
N ILE A 300 22.47 6.18 1.46
CA ILE A 300 21.59 5.01 1.38
C ILE A 300 20.23 5.36 0.78
N ILE A 301 19.63 6.50 1.17
CA ILE A 301 18.35 6.98 0.62
C ILE A 301 18.50 7.30 -0.89
N PHE A 302 19.61 7.93 -1.29
CA PHE A 302 19.87 8.20 -2.70
C PHE A 302 20.07 6.91 -3.49
N LEU A 303 20.84 5.96 -2.95
CA LEU A 303 21.10 4.66 -3.55
C LEU A 303 19.81 3.85 -3.70
N SER A 304 18.96 3.81 -2.69
CA SER A 304 17.68 3.07 -2.74
C SER A 304 16.71 3.67 -3.77
N SER A 305 16.63 5.00 -3.90
CA SER A 305 15.86 5.66 -4.96
C SER A 305 16.43 5.34 -6.34
N THR A 306 17.77 5.36 -6.47
CA THR A 306 18.46 5.02 -7.72
C THR A 306 18.21 3.57 -8.13
N LEU A 307 18.34 2.62 -7.21
CA LEU A 307 18.08 1.19 -7.49
C LEU A 307 16.61 0.91 -7.84
N THR A 308 15.67 1.63 -7.22
CA THR A 308 14.24 1.56 -7.58
C THR A 308 14.00 2.04 -9.01
N THR A 309 14.68 3.10 -9.42
CA THR A 309 14.52 3.73 -10.74
C THR A 309 15.37 3.05 -11.83
N ALA A 310 16.44 2.34 -11.46
CA ALA A 310 17.37 1.71 -12.40
C ALA A 310 16.69 0.72 -13.37
N LYS A 311 15.57 0.10 -12.95
CA LYS A 311 14.74 -0.74 -13.82
C LYS A 311 14.18 -0.01 -15.04
N ASP A 312 14.14 1.32 -15.04
CA ASP A 312 13.62 2.11 -16.15
C ASP A 312 14.71 2.41 -17.21
N LEU A 313 15.95 1.98 -16.96
CA LEU A 313 17.03 1.98 -17.96
C LEU A 313 16.90 0.76 -18.87
N ASN A 314 16.91 0.98 -20.19
CA ASN A 314 16.78 -0.11 -21.18
C ASN A 314 17.86 -1.19 -21.01
N PHE A 315 19.12 -0.82 -20.76
CA PHE A 315 20.18 -1.82 -20.60
C PHE A 315 19.95 -2.73 -19.38
N VAL A 316 19.38 -2.20 -18.29
CA VAL A 316 19.09 -2.98 -17.07
C VAL A 316 17.99 -4.00 -17.35
N THR A 317 16.92 -3.61 -18.05
CA THR A 317 15.82 -4.54 -18.38
C THR A 317 16.15 -5.49 -19.51
N ASN A 318 17.13 -5.16 -20.37
CA ASN A 318 17.68 -6.08 -21.35
C ASN A 318 18.58 -7.13 -20.69
N PHE A 319 19.42 -6.73 -19.73
CA PHE A 319 20.29 -7.64 -18.98
C PHE A 319 19.52 -8.49 -17.95
N LEU A 320 18.51 -7.90 -17.29
CA LEU A 320 17.64 -8.55 -16.31
C LEU A 320 16.16 -8.40 -16.71
N PRO A 321 15.66 -9.22 -17.65
CA PRO A 321 14.28 -9.16 -18.13
C PRO A 321 13.22 -9.31 -17.04
N PHE A 322 13.57 -9.94 -15.92
CA PHE A 322 12.72 -10.05 -14.73
C PHE A 322 12.16 -8.70 -14.27
N PHE A 323 12.94 -7.62 -14.38
CA PHE A 323 12.50 -6.28 -13.97
C PHE A 323 11.42 -5.64 -14.86
N LYS A 324 11.10 -6.25 -16.02
CA LYS A 324 9.92 -5.87 -16.80
C LYS A 324 8.63 -6.25 -16.08
N SER A 325 8.62 -7.38 -15.37
CA SER A 325 7.45 -7.91 -14.65
C SER A 325 7.44 -7.56 -13.16
N PHE A 326 8.64 -7.35 -12.59
CA PHE A 326 8.85 -7.06 -11.18
C PHE A 326 9.42 -5.66 -10.96
N ASN A 327 8.77 -4.87 -10.12
CA ASN A 327 9.23 -3.52 -9.79
C ASN A 327 9.94 -3.53 -8.43
N PRO A 328 11.28 -3.43 -8.38
CA PRO A 328 12.00 -3.35 -7.12
C PRO A 328 11.65 -2.07 -6.36
N ARG A 329 11.24 -2.20 -5.09
CA ARG A 329 10.83 -1.09 -4.21
C ARG A 329 11.85 -0.80 -3.12
N PHE A 330 13.12 -0.63 -3.49
CA PHE A 330 14.19 -0.25 -2.55
C PHE A 330 13.85 1.03 -1.77
N ILE A 331 13.08 1.94 -2.38
CA ILE A 331 12.59 3.19 -1.79
C ILE A 331 11.76 2.99 -0.50
N SER A 332 11.30 1.77 -0.21
CA SER A 332 10.47 1.46 0.96
C SER A 332 11.08 1.83 2.32
N VAL A 333 12.40 1.88 2.43
CA VAL A 333 13.09 2.28 3.67
C VAL A 333 13.23 3.79 3.84
N ASN A 334 12.99 4.57 2.79
CA ASN A 334 13.39 5.99 2.75
C ASN A 334 12.63 6.85 3.74
N THR A 335 11.35 6.59 3.94
CA THR A 335 10.54 7.32 4.92
C THR A 335 11.16 7.20 6.30
N THR A 336 11.40 5.99 6.78
CA THR A 336 12.00 5.76 8.10
C THR A 336 13.38 6.40 8.22
N LEU A 337 14.23 6.24 7.20
CA LEU A 337 15.58 6.80 7.20
C LEU A 337 15.60 8.34 7.27
N TRP A 338 14.69 9.02 6.55
CA TRP A 338 14.54 10.48 6.65
C TRP A 338 14.11 10.92 8.05
N TYR A 339 13.20 10.20 8.69
CA TYR A 339 12.78 10.52 10.05
C TYR A 339 13.86 10.21 11.09
N ILE A 340 14.73 9.22 10.86
CA ILE A 340 15.93 8.99 11.68
C ILE A 340 16.91 10.15 11.51
N ILE A 341 17.17 10.63 10.27
CA ILE A 341 17.98 11.83 10.04
C ILE A 341 17.35 13.02 10.77
N PHE A 342 16.05 13.22 10.64
CA PHE A 342 15.33 14.30 11.32
C PHE A 342 15.51 14.21 12.84
N ALA A 343 15.37 13.03 13.44
CA ALA A 343 15.63 12.82 14.86
C ALA A 343 17.09 13.11 15.25
N LEU A 344 18.08 12.67 14.46
CA LEU A 344 19.50 12.95 14.66
C LEU A 344 19.80 14.46 14.61
N THR A 345 19.03 15.23 13.85
CA THR A 345 19.18 16.70 13.85
C THR A 345 18.77 17.36 15.16
N PHE A 346 18.23 16.64 16.15
CA PHE A 346 18.00 17.15 17.51
C PHE A 346 19.13 16.77 18.49
N GLU A 347 20.23 16.20 18.02
CA GLU A 347 21.41 15.97 18.87
C GLU A 347 21.93 17.29 19.48
N LYS A 348 22.20 17.29 20.79
CA LYS A 348 22.58 18.50 21.56
C LYS A 348 21.60 19.68 21.44
N PHE A 349 20.31 19.42 21.25
CA PHE A 349 19.31 20.49 21.11
C PHE A 349 19.35 21.53 22.24
N GLU A 350 19.58 21.09 23.48
CA GLU A 350 19.62 21.97 24.66
C GLU A 350 20.73 23.03 24.60
N THR A 351 21.84 22.77 23.90
CA THR A 351 22.97 23.72 23.83
C THR A 351 22.83 24.72 22.67
N ARG A 352 21.71 24.68 21.92
CA ARG A 352 21.53 25.53 20.73
C ARG A 352 21.04 26.94 21.06
N PRO A 353 21.34 27.92 20.19
CA PRO A 353 20.77 29.26 20.28
C PRO A 353 19.24 29.23 20.34
N ARG A 354 18.65 30.20 21.04
CA ARG A 354 17.18 30.31 21.23
C ARG A 354 16.42 30.30 19.91
N LEU A 355 16.92 31.00 18.89
CA LEU A 355 16.30 31.07 17.56
C LEU A 355 16.20 29.69 16.88
N ILE A 356 17.25 28.88 16.97
CA ILE A 356 17.26 27.52 16.39
C ILE A 356 16.30 26.59 17.14
N LYS A 357 16.17 26.76 18.46
CA LYS A 357 15.17 26.01 19.23
C LYS A 357 13.75 26.38 18.81
N ILE A 358 13.45 27.68 18.68
CA ILE A 358 12.14 28.17 18.22
C ILE A 358 11.81 27.62 16.83
N SER A 359 12.74 27.71 15.87
CA SER A 359 12.50 27.20 14.51
C SER A 359 12.24 25.69 14.49
N SER A 360 12.82 24.94 15.41
CA SER A 360 12.57 23.49 15.57
C SER A 360 11.17 23.18 16.11
N TYR A 361 10.63 24.00 17.00
CA TYR A 361 9.23 23.86 17.40
C TYR A 361 8.29 24.22 16.25
N LEU A 362 8.59 25.29 15.52
CA LEU A 362 7.81 25.71 14.36
C LEU A 362 7.78 24.61 13.28
N ILE A 363 8.90 23.95 12.97
CA ILE A 363 8.92 22.88 11.97
C ILE A 363 8.07 21.68 12.39
N LEU A 364 8.12 21.29 13.68
CA LEU A 364 7.31 20.20 14.21
C LEU A 364 5.82 20.53 14.12
N VAL A 365 5.43 21.75 14.50
CA VAL A 365 4.04 22.22 14.39
C VAL A 365 3.61 22.28 12.92
N SER A 366 4.44 22.79 12.01
CA SER A 366 4.16 22.84 10.58
C SER A 366 3.98 21.45 9.97
N LEU A 367 4.74 20.46 10.41
CA LEU A 367 4.59 19.07 9.97
C LEU A 367 3.27 18.46 10.47
N ILE A 368 2.87 18.73 11.72
CA ILE A 368 1.56 18.32 12.24
C ILE A 368 0.44 18.99 11.45
N ILE A 369 0.49 20.31 11.25
CA ILE A 369 -0.50 21.04 10.46
C ILE A 369 -0.56 20.49 9.03
N SER A 370 0.58 20.30 8.36
CA SER A 370 0.62 19.68 7.04
C SER A 370 -0.11 18.33 7.05
N ALA A 371 0.14 17.49 8.05
CA ALA A 371 -0.53 16.19 8.17
C ALA A 371 -2.05 16.28 8.27
N PHE A 372 -2.61 17.27 8.95
CA PHE A 372 -4.06 17.49 9.04
C PHE A 372 -4.67 18.11 7.77
N PHE A 373 -3.92 18.99 7.10
CA PHE A 373 -4.43 19.84 6.01
C PHE A 373 -3.90 19.49 4.61
N ASN A 374 -3.14 18.40 4.47
CA ASN A 374 -2.57 17.92 3.20
C ASN A 374 -1.70 18.94 2.44
N PHE A 375 -0.95 19.78 3.15
CA PHE A 375 0.06 20.63 2.48
C PHE A 375 1.17 19.78 1.87
N TYR A 376 1.58 20.13 0.64
CA TYR A 376 2.59 19.43 -0.16
C TYR A 376 2.24 17.95 -0.39
N SER A 377 1.05 17.70 -0.94
CA SER A 377 0.51 16.35 -1.08
C SER A 377 1.00 15.55 -2.29
N GLU A 378 1.73 16.20 -3.18
CA GLU A 378 2.19 15.63 -4.44
C GLU A 378 3.40 14.71 -4.24
N ASP A 379 3.35 13.52 -4.86
CA ASP A 379 4.49 12.62 -4.93
C ASP A 379 5.49 13.05 -6.04
N PHE A 380 6.51 12.24 -6.30
CA PHE A 380 7.52 12.56 -7.33
C PHE A 380 6.99 12.69 -8.76
N GLN A 381 5.75 12.23 -9.03
CA GLN A 381 5.05 12.35 -10.32
C GLN A 381 3.95 13.41 -10.29
N ASP A 382 3.93 14.24 -9.24
CA ASP A 382 2.90 15.26 -9.01
C ASP A 382 1.49 14.67 -8.88
N TYR A 383 1.39 13.40 -8.44
CA TYR A 383 0.11 12.74 -8.22
C TYR A 383 -0.46 13.06 -6.83
N ASP A 384 -1.60 13.76 -6.79
CA ASP A 384 -2.33 14.11 -5.55
C ASP A 384 -3.29 12.99 -5.11
N GLY A 385 -2.71 11.88 -4.64
CA GLY A 385 -3.43 10.68 -4.21
C GLY A 385 -3.33 10.36 -2.72
N ILE A 386 -3.07 11.35 -1.86
CA ILE A 386 -2.76 11.09 -0.45
C ILE A 386 -3.89 10.40 0.31
N LYS A 387 -3.52 9.37 1.08
CA LYS A 387 -4.39 8.56 1.93
C LYS A 387 -4.65 9.25 3.27
N ASN A 388 -5.31 10.42 3.23
CA ASN A 388 -5.64 11.19 4.43
C ASN A 388 -7.15 11.25 4.66
N SER A 389 -7.64 10.24 5.38
CA SER A 389 -9.06 10.11 5.70
C SER A 389 -9.57 11.25 6.58
N PHE A 390 -8.74 11.82 7.47
CA PHE A 390 -9.13 12.94 8.31
C PHE A 390 -9.48 14.16 7.46
N TYR A 391 -8.54 14.56 6.60
CA TYR A 391 -8.69 15.72 5.74
C TYR A 391 -9.92 15.60 4.83
N HIS A 392 -10.11 14.45 4.18
CA HIS A 392 -11.23 14.27 3.26
C HIS A 392 -12.58 14.07 3.96
N THR A 393 -12.58 13.66 5.23
CA THR A 393 -13.82 13.53 6.01
C THR A 393 -14.25 14.88 6.59
N TYR A 394 -13.34 15.62 7.22
CA TYR A 394 -13.69 16.80 8.02
C TYR A 394 -13.38 18.13 7.34
N VAL A 395 -12.36 18.21 6.49
CA VAL A 395 -11.89 19.47 5.87
C VAL A 395 -12.38 19.60 4.43
N LYS A 396 -11.89 18.74 3.52
CA LYS A 396 -12.29 18.73 2.10
C LYS A 396 -13.34 17.66 1.84
N LYS A 397 -14.58 17.97 2.23
CA LYS A 397 -15.73 17.06 2.10
C LYS A 397 -16.06 16.73 0.63
N ASN A 398 -15.81 17.63 -0.31
CA ASN A 398 -16.05 17.39 -1.73
C ASN A 398 -14.77 16.87 -2.37
N SER A 399 -14.66 15.54 -2.48
CA SER A 399 -13.53 14.84 -3.07
C SER A 399 -14.04 13.75 -4.01
N ASP A 400 -13.51 13.71 -5.23
CA ASP A 400 -13.80 12.64 -6.18
C ASP A 400 -12.91 11.42 -5.94
N SER A 401 -11.73 11.62 -5.33
CA SER A 401 -10.77 10.56 -5.04
C SER A 401 -11.10 9.80 -3.75
N HIS A 402 -11.93 10.35 -2.87
CA HIS A 402 -12.27 9.75 -1.57
C HIS A 402 -13.79 9.64 -1.36
N LYS A 403 -14.26 8.46 -0.94
CA LYS A 403 -15.68 8.19 -0.68
C LYS A 403 -15.83 7.31 0.55
N SER A 404 -17.01 7.37 1.18
CA SER A 404 -17.38 6.39 2.21
C SER A 404 -17.68 5.03 1.59
N PHE A 405 -17.56 3.96 2.38
CA PHE A 405 -17.85 2.58 1.95
C PHE A 405 -19.25 2.49 1.33
N ASN A 406 -20.27 2.99 2.05
CA ASN A 406 -21.66 2.96 1.60
C ASN A 406 -21.85 3.65 0.25
N LYS A 407 -21.21 4.81 0.04
CA LYS A 407 -21.34 5.61 -1.18
C LYS A 407 -20.55 5.04 -2.35
N PHE A 408 -19.35 4.51 -2.11
CA PHE A 408 -18.53 3.91 -3.17
C PHE A 408 -19.12 2.57 -3.64
N TYR A 409 -19.42 1.67 -2.71
CA TYR A 409 -19.96 0.34 -3.01
C TYR A 409 -21.45 0.33 -3.30
N GLN A 410 -22.15 1.47 -3.14
CA GLN A 410 -23.57 1.61 -3.46
C GLN A 410 -24.44 0.50 -2.83
N ILE A 411 -24.18 0.22 -1.54
CA ILE A 411 -24.69 -0.98 -0.85
C ILE A 411 -26.23 -1.08 -0.91
N SER A 412 -26.93 0.03 -0.70
CA SER A 412 -28.40 0.08 -0.77
C SER A 412 -28.95 -0.19 -2.17
N ASP A 413 -28.30 0.34 -3.21
CA ASP A 413 -28.68 0.13 -4.60
C ASP A 413 -28.42 -1.32 -5.03
N PHE A 414 -27.25 -1.86 -4.69
CA PHE A 414 -26.91 -3.23 -5.02
C PHE A 414 -27.73 -4.27 -4.24
N LYS A 415 -28.21 -3.94 -3.03
CA LYS A 415 -29.18 -4.80 -2.32
C LYS A 415 -30.48 -4.99 -3.13
N LYS A 416 -31.00 -3.93 -3.76
CA LYS A 416 -32.20 -3.98 -4.64
C LYS A 416 -31.91 -4.63 -6.00
N ILE A 417 -30.71 -4.44 -6.54
CA ILE A 417 -30.32 -5.05 -7.82
C ILE A 417 -30.10 -6.56 -7.64
N LYS A 418 -29.42 -6.97 -6.56
CA LYS A 418 -29.09 -8.38 -6.28
C LYS A 418 -30.32 -9.25 -6.08
N SER A 419 -31.43 -8.72 -5.55
CA SER A 419 -32.69 -9.49 -5.41
C SER A 419 -33.30 -9.92 -6.75
N ASN A 420 -32.88 -9.32 -7.86
CA ASN A 420 -33.35 -9.64 -9.21
C ASN A 420 -32.34 -10.49 -10.02
N ILE A 421 -31.26 -10.94 -9.39
CA ILE A 421 -30.19 -11.73 -10.01
C ILE A 421 -30.14 -13.11 -9.38
N ASP A 422 -30.17 -14.15 -10.23
CA ASP A 422 -30.03 -15.53 -9.76
C ASP A 422 -28.64 -15.74 -9.12
N SER A 423 -28.57 -16.42 -7.99
CA SER A 423 -27.36 -16.58 -7.15
C SER A 423 -26.14 -17.15 -7.90
N ASN A 424 -26.37 -18.00 -8.90
CA ASN A 424 -25.31 -18.63 -9.69
C ASN A 424 -24.90 -17.83 -10.95
N SER A 425 -25.56 -16.70 -11.23
CA SER A 425 -25.29 -15.92 -12.43
C SER A 425 -24.00 -15.11 -12.34
N ARG A 426 -23.32 -14.95 -13.49
CA ARG A 426 -22.26 -13.96 -13.67
C ARG A 426 -22.81 -12.67 -14.25
N VAL A 427 -22.17 -11.57 -13.92
CA VAL A 427 -22.56 -10.23 -14.37
C VAL A 427 -21.43 -9.55 -15.14
N CYS A 428 -21.82 -8.76 -16.14
CA CYS A 428 -20.93 -7.85 -16.83
C CYS A 428 -21.23 -6.41 -16.36
N CYS A 429 -20.19 -5.64 -16.02
CA CYS A 429 -20.33 -4.26 -15.57
C CYS A 429 -19.89 -3.30 -16.69
N LEU A 430 -20.76 -2.36 -17.07
CA LEU A 430 -20.51 -1.36 -18.11
C LEU A 430 -20.67 0.06 -17.56
N GLY A 431 -19.59 0.84 -17.56
CA GLY A 431 -19.56 2.17 -16.95
C GLY A 431 -19.61 2.15 -15.41
N ILE A 432 -19.60 0.96 -14.80
CA ILE A 432 -19.52 0.73 -13.35
C ILE A 432 -18.28 -0.11 -13.09
N LEU A 433 -17.52 0.25 -12.05
CA LEU A 433 -16.37 -0.52 -11.59
C LEU A 433 -16.82 -1.91 -11.13
N PRO A 434 -16.27 -3.01 -11.67
CA PRO A 434 -16.65 -4.36 -11.26
C PRO A 434 -16.51 -4.60 -9.75
N GLU A 435 -15.55 -3.93 -9.11
CA GLU A 435 -15.29 -4.01 -7.67
C GLU A 435 -16.49 -3.59 -6.82
N ILE A 436 -17.34 -2.70 -7.33
CA ILE A 436 -18.59 -2.31 -6.68
C ILE A 436 -19.54 -3.50 -6.64
N ALA A 437 -19.70 -4.22 -7.76
CA ALA A 437 -20.54 -5.41 -7.81
C ALA A 437 -19.94 -6.58 -7.01
N GLN A 438 -18.62 -6.77 -7.08
CA GLN A 438 -17.89 -7.78 -6.32
C GLN A 438 -18.03 -7.58 -4.81
N PHE A 439 -17.90 -6.34 -4.32
CA PHE A 439 -18.10 -6.04 -2.90
C PHE A 439 -19.51 -6.40 -2.44
N ASN A 440 -20.51 -6.36 -3.32
CA ASN A 440 -21.87 -6.79 -3.02
C ASN A 440 -22.12 -8.30 -3.27
N GLY A 441 -21.05 -9.06 -3.53
CA GLY A 441 -21.07 -10.52 -3.69
C GLY A 441 -21.57 -11.00 -5.05
N LEU A 442 -21.50 -10.17 -6.09
CA LEU A 442 -21.81 -10.59 -7.47
C LEU A 442 -20.55 -11.06 -8.19
N LYS A 443 -20.67 -12.12 -8.99
CA LYS A 443 -19.56 -12.68 -9.79
C LYS A 443 -19.36 -11.88 -11.05
N THR A 444 -18.24 -11.17 -11.19
CA THR A 444 -18.02 -10.26 -12.35
C THR A 444 -16.98 -10.79 -13.32
N ILE A 445 -17.19 -10.53 -14.62
CA ILE A 445 -16.21 -10.92 -15.65
C ILE A 445 -14.97 -10.00 -15.71
N GLY A 446 -15.16 -8.74 -15.33
CA GLY A 446 -14.10 -7.74 -15.23
C GLY A 446 -13.59 -7.57 -13.80
N GLY A 447 -12.57 -6.73 -13.66
CA GLY A 447 -12.02 -6.32 -12.37
C GLY A 447 -10.56 -5.87 -12.48
N TYR A 448 -10.01 -5.40 -11.37
CA TYR A 448 -8.65 -4.91 -11.25
C TYR A 448 -7.83 -5.82 -10.36
N TYR A 449 -6.85 -6.46 -10.98
CA TYR A 449 -5.82 -7.24 -10.31
C TYR A 449 -4.49 -6.99 -11.02
N PRO A 450 -3.50 -6.45 -10.32
CA PRO A 450 -2.29 -5.95 -10.95
C PRO A 450 -1.36 -7.11 -11.37
N VAL A 451 -1.57 -8.32 -10.82
CA VAL A 451 -0.93 -9.57 -11.25
C VAL A 451 -2.03 -10.59 -11.48
N ARG A 452 -2.04 -11.20 -12.67
CA ARG A 452 -2.95 -12.28 -13.07
C ARG A 452 -2.36 -13.08 -14.23
N TYR A 453 -2.89 -14.27 -14.45
CA TYR A 453 -2.56 -15.06 -15.63
C TYR A 453 -2.97 -14.36 -16.92
N GLN A 454 -2.14 -14.50 -17.94
CA GLN A 454 -2.38 -13.95 -19.26
C GLN A 454 -3.64 -14.55 -19.91
N SER A 455 -4.01 -15.79 -19.60
CA SER A 455 -5.25 -16.40 -20.11
C SER A 455 -6.52 -15.60 -19.80
N LYS A 456 -6.59 -14.95 -18.62
CA LYS A 456 -7.70 -14.06 -18.24
C LYS A 456 -7.74 -12.77 -19.07
N CYS A 457 -6.57 -12.30 -19.50
CA CYS A 457 -6.46 -11.20 -20.45
C CYS A 457 -7.08 -11.56 -21.79
N ASN A 458 -6.66 -12.70 -22.34
CA ASN A 458 -7.09 -13.19 -23.64
C ASN A 458 -8.60 -13.47 -23.64
N GLU A 459 -9.12 -14.05 -22.55
CA GLU A 459 -10.56 -14.26 -22.35
C GLU A 459 -11.33 -12.94 -22.41
N PHE A 460 -10.87 -11.90 -21.70
CA PHE A 460 -11.54 -10.60 -21.69
C PHE A 460 -11.48 -9.90 -23.05
N ASN A 461 -10.31 -9.92 -23.72
CA ASN A 461 -10.14 -9.34 -25.05
C ASN A 461 -11.00 -10.05 -26.11
N TYR A 462 -11.15 -11.38 -26.00
CA TYR A 462 -12.06 -12.16 -26.83
C TYR A 462 -13.53 -11.71 -26.68
N LEU A 463 -13.99 -11.43 -25.46
CA LEU A 463 -15.34 -10.91 -25.22
C LEU A 463 -15.55 -9.51 -25.84
N MET A 464 -14.48 -8.72 -25.85
CA MET A 464 -14.44 -7.35 -26.37
C MET A 464 -14.14 -7.23 -27.86
N ASN A 465 -13.93 -8.36 -28.54
CA ASN A 465 -13.50 -8.39 -29.93
C ASN A 465 -12.24 -7.54 -30.19
N ARG A 466 -11.29 -7.57 -29.26
CA ARG A 466 -9.98 -6.93 -29.38
C ARG A 466 -8.98 -7.95 -29.92
N ALA A 467 -8.17 -7.55 -30.89
CA ALA A 467 -7.08 -8.36 -31.43
C ALA A 467 -5.79 -8.25 -30.59
N GLU A 468 -5.75 -7.33 -29.62
CA GLU A 468 -4.60 -7.11 -28.77
C GLU A 468 -4.34 -8.31 -27.85
N GLU A 469 -3.08 -8.73 -27.76
CA GLU A 469 -2.63 -9.69 -26.74
C GLU A 469 -2.42 -9.02 -25.38
N PHE A 470 -2.28 -7.70 -25.35
CA PHE A 470 -2.13 -6.95 -24.11
C PHE A 470 -3.50 -6.55 -23.52
N CYS A 471 -3.54 -6.43 -22.20
CA CYS A 471 -4.62 -5.74 -21.51
C CYS A 471 -4.06 -4.99 -20.32
N GLY A 472 -4.60 -3.79 -20.09
CA GLY A 472 -4.29 -2.99 -18.92
C GLY A 472 -4.55 -3.75 -17.61
N ARG A 473 -4.01 -3.23 -16.51
CA ARG A 473 -4.21 -3.84 -15.18
C ARG A 473 -5.69 -3.93 -14.79
N LYS A 474 -6.52 -3.02 -15.31
CA LYS A 474 -7.95 -2.89 -15.09
C LYS A 474 -8.72 -3.46 -16.28
N LEU A 475 -9.50 -4.52 -16.06
CA LEU A 475 -10.41 -5.10 -17.05
C LEU A 475 -11.80 -4.46 -16.89
N TYR A 476 -11.89 -3.17 -17.19
CA TYR A 476 -13.10 -2.38 -17.03
C TYR A 476 -13.72 -2.09 -18.38
N LEU A 477 -15.05 -2.02 -18.43
CA LEU A 477 -15.76 -1.61 -19.62
C LEU A 477 -16.33 -0.22 -19.42
N THR A 478 -16.07 0.67 -20.37
CA THR A 478 -16.71 2.00 -20.42
C THR A 478 -18.05 1.92 -21.13
N ASN A 479 -18.85 2.98 -21.09
CA ASN A 479 -20.12 2.96 -21.83
C ASN A 479 -19.93 2.87 -23.35
N ASP A 480 -18.79 3.31 -23.88
CA ASP A 480 -18.49 3.26 -25.31
C ASP A 480 -18.17 1.83 -25.80
N ASP A 481 -17.74 0.96 -24.88
CA ASP A 481 -17.43 -0.44 -25.15
C ASP A 481 -18.68 -1.26 -25.54
N ILE A 482 -19.91 -0.76 -25.32
CA ILE A 482 -21.16 -1.48 -25.65
C ILE A 482 -21.23 -1.90 -27.13
N LYS A 483 -20.65 -1.08 -28.03
CA LYS A 483 -20.62 -1.37 -29.47
C LYS A 483 -19.65 -2.50 -29.82
N ARG A 484 -18.60 -2.67 -29.03
CA ARG A 484 -17.56 -3.69 -29.21
C ARG A 484 -17.94 -5.01 -28.53
N LEU A 485 -18.66 -4.91 -27.41
CA LEU A 485 -19.05 -6.03 -26.57
C LEU A 485 -19.91 -7.04 -27.34
N LYS A 486 -19.40 -8.26 -27.48
CA LYS A 486 -20.14 -9.35 -28.16
C LYS A 486 -21.07 -10.04 -27.17
N LEU A 487 -22.30 -9.54 -27.03
CA LEU A 487 -23.32 -10.11 -26.12
C LEU A 487 -23.50 -11.63 -26.26
N LYS A 488 -23.36 -12.19 -27.47
CA LYS A 488 -23.41 -13.66 -27.68
C LYS A 488 -22.29 -14.39 -26.91
N ARG A 489 -21.07 -13.85 -26.93
CA ARG A 489 -19.89 -14.44 -26.26
C ARG A 489 -19.98 -14.32 -24.73
N LEU A 490 -20.73 -13.35 -24.21
CA LEU A 490 -21.01 -13.26 -22.78
C LEU A 490 -21.88 -14.43 -22.31
N ILE A 491 -22.92 -14.79 -23.08
CA ILE A 491 -23.80 -15.91 -22.78
C ILE A 491 -23.02 -17.22 -22.73
N THR A 492 -22.08 -17.44 -23.66
CA THR A 492 -21.22 -18.65 -23.65
C THR A 492 -20.28 -18.73 -22.44
N LYS A 493 -20.18 -17.67 -21.64
CA LYS A 493 -19.40 -17.62 -20.39
C LYS A 493 -20.30 -17.59 -19.15
N ASN A 494 -21.57 -17.97 -19.28
CA ASN A 494 -22.59 -17.94 -18.23
C ASN A 494 -22.78 -16.54 -17.63
N VAL A 495 -22.65 -15.49 -18.44
CA VAL A 495 -23.01 -14.12 -18.05
C VAL A 495 -24.46 -13.87 -18.45
N ASN A 496 -25.32 -13.79 -17.43
CA ASN A 496 -26.76 -13.69 -17.60
C ASN A 496 -27.25 -12.25 -17.52
N TYR A 497 -26.50 -11.37 -16.84
CA TYR A 497 -26.90 -10.01 -16.57
C TYR A 497 -25.83 -8.97 -16.95
N LEU A 498 -26.30 -7.80 -17.37
CA LEU A 498 -25.51 -6.59 -17.60
C LEU A 498 -25.93 -5.53 -16.60
N ILE A 499 -24.97 -4.99 -15.86
CA ILE A 499 -25.15 -3.91 -14.89
C ILE A 499 -24.47 -2.65 -15.45
N THR A 500 -25.17 -1.51 -15.45
CA THR A 500 -24.64 -0.28 -16.05
C THR A 500 -25.08 0.98 -15.31
N ASN A 501 -24.31 2.06 -15.45
CA ASN A 501 -24.63 3.37 -14.88
C ASN A 501 -25.51 4.26 -15.77
N LYS A 502 -25.86 3.79 -16.98
CA LYS A 502 -26.69 4.52 -17.94
C LYS A 502 -27.75 3.61 -18.54
N GLN A 503 -28.85 4.20 -19.02
CA GLN A 503 -29.84 3.44 -19.77
C GLN A 503 -29.24 3.01 -21.12
N ILE A 504 -29.52 1.77 -21.53
CA ILE A 504 -29.09 1.21 -22.81
C ILE A 504 -30.33 0.81 -23.59
N ILE A 505 -30.44 1.29 -24.83
CA ILE A 505 -31.49 0.88 -25.76
C ILE A 505 -30.87 -0.18 -26.69
N ASN A 506 -31.20 -1.45 -26.46
CA ASN A 506 -30.71 -2.57 -27.26
C ASN A 506 -31.69 -3.76 -27.21
N ASN A 507 -32.15 -4.22 -28.37
CA ASN A 507 -33.17 -5.26 -28.49
C ASN A 507 -32.74 -6.64 -27.94
N LYS A 508 -31.43 -6.84 -27.70
CA LYS A 508 -30.86 -8.06 -27.12
C LYS A 508 -30.79 -8.04 -25.59
N LEU A 509 -31.10 -6.89 -24.97
CA LEU A 509 -31.09 -6.68 -23.54
C LEU A 509 -32.54 -6.49 -23.05
N LEU A 510 -32.97 -7.32 -22.10
CA LEU A 510 -34.27 -7.16 -21.45
C LEU A 510 -34.06 -6.36 -20.17
N PHE A 511 -34.73 -5.21 -20.05
CA PHE A 511 -34.71 -4.44 -18.80
C PHE A 511 -35.34 -5.25 -17.67
N VAL A 512 -34.65 -5.34 -16.53
CA VAL A 512 -35.10 -6.09 -15.34
C VAL A 512 -35.47 -5.13 -14.22
N GLY A 513 -34.65 -4.11 -13.98
CA GLY A 513 -34.87 -3.18 -12.89
C GLY A 513 -33.82 -2.09 -12.80
N LYS A 514 -34.08 -1.11 -11.94
CA LYS A 514 -33.22 0.04 -11.69
C LYS A 514 -33.22 0.40 -10.21
N SER A 515 -32.07 0.80 -9.69
CA SER A 515 -31.95 1.51 -8.41
C SER A 515 -31.03 2.71 -8.58
N ASN A 516 -31.53 3.93 -8.34
CA ASN A 516 -30.81 5.19 -8.56
C ASN A 516 -30.16 5.25 -9.95
N LYS A 517 -28.82 5.18 -10.01
CA LYS A 517 -28.03 5.24 -11.25
C LYS A 517 -27.65 3.85 -11.77
N VAL A 518 -28.02 2.77 -11.08
CA VAL A 518 -27.68 1.39 -11.46
C VAL A 518 -28.86 0.78 -12.22
N TRP A 519 -28.62 0.35 -13.46
CA TRP A 519 -29.59 -0.34 -14.30
C TRP A 519 -29.18 -1.80 -14.48
N LEU A 520 -30.15 -2.69 -14.44
CA LEU A 520 -29.98 -4.13 -14.63
C LEU A 520 -30.72 -4.60 -15.88
N TYR A 521 -30.00 -5.33 -16.73
CA TYR A 521 -30.55 -5.99 -17.91
C TYR A 521 -30.23 -7.48 -17.90
N LYS A 522 -31.17 -8.31 -18.36
CA LYS A 522 -30.95 -9.73 -18.63
C LYS A 522 -30.59 -9.92 -20.10
N LEU A 523 -29.55 -10.71 -20.38
CA LEU A 523 -29.17 -11.04 -21.75
C LEU A 523 -30.17 -12.05 -22.31
N ARG A 524 -30.74 -11.79 -23.50
CA ARG A 524 -31.64 -12.76 -24.16
C ARG A 524 -30.83 -13.97 -24.66
N SER A 525 -31.22 -15.17 -24.24
CA SER A 525 -30.82 -16.41 -24.89
C SER A 525 -31.25 -16.37 -26.36
N ILE A 526 -30.33 -16.65 -27.28
CA ILE A 526 -30.60 -16.64 -28.72
C ILE A 526 -31.24 -17.96 -29.19
N SER A 527 -31.80 -18.77 -28.29
CA SER A 527 -32.49 -20.01 -28.67
C SER A 527 -33.87 -19.80 -29.30
N LYS A 528 -34.33 -18.55 -29.52
CA LYS A 528 -35.63 -18.24 -30.16
C LYS A 528 -35.60 -16.96 -31.00
N ILE A 529 -34.78 -16.94 -32.05
CA ILE A 529 -35.04 -16.08 -33.21
C ILE A 529 -34.87 -17.00 -34.42
N HIS A 530 -35.98 -17.64 -34.81
CA HIS A 530 -36.15 -18.19 -36.16
C HIS A 530 -36.50 -17.05 -37.10
#